data_AF-A0A9D8MXC1-F1
#
_entry.id   AF-A0A9D8MXC1-F1
#
_cell.length_a   1.000
_cell.length_b   1.000
_cell.length_c   1.000
_cell.angle_alpha   90.00
_cell.angle_beta   90.00
_cell.angle_gamma   90.00
#
_symmetry.space_group_name_H-M   'P 1'
#
loop_
_entity.id
_entity.type
_entity.pdbx_description
1 polymer ?
#
loop_
_entity_poly.entity_id
_entity_poly.type
_entity_poly.pdbx_seq_one_letter_code
_entity_poly.pdbx_strand_id
1 'polypeptide(L)'
;AEQIRAEQVQRDFDFVVSRAVTDLSTFVGWVRGKISDIHYHKLRNGIIYLKGGDLDEEIAPFRKKVRMFEISDYFAEPYFETKKIIYMAMK
;
A
#
# COMPACT_ATOMS: atom_id res chain seq x y z
N ALA A 1 -8.71 -16.00 -9.11
CA ALA A 1 -8.45 -14.55 -9.24
C ALA A 1 -9.51 -13.99 -10.18
N GLU A 2 -10.22 -12.94 -9.78
CA GLU A 2 -11.24 -12.29 -10.62
C GLU A 2 -10.70 -10.98 -11.19
N GLN A 3 -11.00 -10.68 -12.45
CA GLN A 3 -10.63 -9.42 -13.09
C GLN A 3 -11.80 -8.44 -12.97
N ILE A 4 -11.75 -7.58 -11.96
CA ILE A 4 -12.78 -6.58 -11.65
C ILE A 4 -12.09 -5.30 -11.18
N ARG A 5 -12.68 -4.13 -11.42
CA ARG A 5 -12.14 -2.86 -10.90
C ARG A 5 -12.22 -2.85 -9.36
N ALA A 6 -11.19 -2.35 -8.70
CA ALA A 6 -11.15 -2.28 -7.23
C ALA A 6 -12.39 -1.60 -6.61
N GLU A 7 -12.91 -0.58 -7.30
CA GLU A 7 -14.12 0.17 -6.90
C GLU A 7 -15.39 -0.70 -6.89
N GLN A 8 -15.46 -1.74 -7.72
CA GLN A 8 -16.64 -2.58 -7.92
C GLN A 8 -16.69 -3.81 -7.01
N VAL A 9 -15.63 -4.08 -6.25
CA VAL A 9 -15.56 -5.26 -5.36
C VAL A 9 -16.43 -5.04 -4.13
N GLN A 10 -17.43 -5.89 -3.87
CA GLN A 10 -18.32 -5.78 -2.70
C GLN A 10 -17.89 -6.71 -1.54
N ARG A 11 -16.60 -6.72 -1.23
CA ARG A 11 -16.04 -7.54 -0.15
C ARG A 11 -14.94 -6.77 0.57
N ASP A 12 -14.81 -7.03 1.87
CA ASP A 12 -13.73 -6.53 2.69
C ASP A 12 -12.55 -7.51 2.71
N PHE A 13 -11.35 -6.94 2.82
CA PHE A 13 -10.09 -7.66 2.85
C PHE A 13 -9.27 -7.25 4.08
N ASP A 14 -8.44 -8.16 4.58
CA ASP A 14 -7.49 -7.83 5.65
C ASP A 14 -6.34 -6.96 5.11
N PHE A 15 -5.85 -7.28 3.92
CA PHE A 15 -4.79 -6.53 3.26
C PHE A 15 -5.10 -6.31 1.79
N VAL A 16 -4.78 -5.11 1.32
CA VAL A 16 -4.80 -4.77 -0.09
C VAL A 16 -3.37 -4.59 -0.57
N VAL A 17 -2.97 -5.37 -1.57
CA VAL A 17 -1.62 -5.34 -2.15
C VAL A 17 -1.68 -4.74 -3.54
N SER A 18 -0.78 -3.80 -3.85
CA SER A 18 -0.74 -3.17 -5.17
C SER A 18 0.68 -2.85 -5.65
N ARG A 19 0.78 -2.59 -6.96
CA ARG A 19 1.95 -2.05 -7.66
C ARG A 19 1.46 -1.20 -8.82
N ALA A 20 1.68 0.11 -8.78
CA ALA A 20 1.26 1.04 -9.82
C ALA A 20 1.95 2.41 -9.63
N VAL A 21 1.81 3.27 -10.64
CA VAL A 21 2.34 4.64 -10.70
C VAL A 21 1.32 5.65 -10.13
N THR A 22 0.11 5.21 -9.79
CA THR A 22 -0.98 6.07 -9.30
C THR A 22 -0.69 6.67 -7.95
N ASP A 23 -1.11 7.93 -7.76
CA ASP A 23 -1.04 8.65 -6.49
C ASP A 23 -1.61 7.85 -5.29
N LEU A 24 -0.93 7.90 -4.15
CA LEU A 24 -1.28 7.15 -2.93
C LEU A 24 -2.63 7.61 -2.39
N SER A 25 -2.91 8.92 -2.40
CA SER A 25 -4.19 9.45 -1.90
C SER A 25 -5.36 8.93 -2.73
N THR A 26 -5.19 8.92 -4.05
CA THR A 26 -6.16 8.36 -4.99
C THR A 26 -6.39 6.88 -4.75
N PHE A 27 -5.31 6.10 -4.63
CA PHE A 27 -5.38 4.67 -4.36
C PHE A 27 -6.07 4.36 -3.03
N VAL A 28 -5.71 5.09 -1.97
CA VAL A 28 -6.35 4.98 -0.65
C VAL A 28 -7.85 5.27 -0.76
N GLY A 29 -8.25 6.26 -1.57
CA GLY A 29 -9.66 6.55 -1.85
C GLY A 29 -10.44 5.35 -2.39
N TRP A 30 -9.86 4.60 -3.32
CA TRP A 30 -10.49 3.41 -3.91
C TRP A 30 -10.66 2.25 -2.91
N VAL A 31 -9.70 2.06 -2.01
CA VAL A 31 -9.61 0.84 -1.19
C VAL A 31 -10.05 1.04 0.26
N ARG A 32 -10.20 2.29 0.73
CA ARG A 32 -10.56 2.59 2.13
C ARG A 32 -11.85 1.93 2.60
N GLY A 33 -12.82 1.77 1.72
CA GLY A 33 -14.10 1.11 2.00
C GLY A 33 -14.09 -0.41 1.80
N LYS A 34 -12.91 -1.01 1.60
CA LYS A 34 -12.72 -2.43 1.27
C LYS A 34 -11.78 -3.14 2.24
N ILE A 35 -11.43 -2.50 3.35
CA ILE A 35 -10.54 -3.06 4.36
C ILE A 35 -11.35 -3.35 5.62
N SER A 36 -11.25 -4.61 6.08
CA SER A 36 -11.97 -5.12 7.26
C SER A 36 -11.49 -4.45 8.54
N ASP A 37 -12.44 -4.11 9.42
CA ASP A 37 -12.20 -3.52 10.74
C ASP A 37 -11.86 -4.58 11.79
N ILE A 38 -12.01 -5.86 11.45
CA ILE A 38 -11.67 -6.98 12.32
C ILE A 38 -10.23 -7.41 12.05
N HIS A 39 -9.35 -7.22 13.02
CA HIS A 39 -7.94 -7.58 12.93
C HIS A 39 -7.68 -8.93 13.60
N TYR A 40 -7.18 -9.90 12.83
CA TYR A 40 -6.76 -11.20 13.33
C TYR A 40 -5.23 -11.35 13.39
N HIS A 41 -4.50 -10.44 12.75
CA HIS A 41 -3.07 -10.52 12.55
C HIS A 41 -2.32 -9.60 13.51
N LYS A 42 -1.06 -9.91 13.81
CA LYS A 42 -0.17 -9.01 14.58
C LYS A 42 0.01 -7.67 13.86
N LEU A 43 -0.01 -7.69 12.53
CA LEU A 43 0.02 -6.51 11.69
C LEU A 43 -1.42 -6.02 11.49
N ARG A 44 -1.68 -4.72 11.71
CA ARG A 44 -3.01 -4.15 11.46
C ARG A 44 -3.36 -4.25 9.98
N ASN A 45 -4.62 -4.55 9.71
CA ASN A 45 -5.18 -4.58 8.37
C ASN A 45 -4.88 -3.26 7.65
N GLY A 46 -4.63 -3.32 6.34
CA GLY A 46 -4.06 -2.17 5.68
C GLY A 46 -3.62 -2.37 4.25
N ILE A 47 -2.83 -1.42 3.79
CA ILE A 47 -2.31 -1.38 2.42
C ILE A 47 -0.84 -1.77 2.46
N ILE A 48 -0.45 -2.63 1.52
CA ILE A 48 0.94 -2.93 1.19
C ILE A 48 1.16 -2.53 -0.27
N TYR A 49 2.02 -1.56 -0.53
CA TYR A 49 2.15 -0.96 -1.85
C TYR A 49 3.61 -0.89 -2.28
N LEU A 50 3.94 -1.54 -3.39
CA LEU A 50 5.24 -1.41 -4.05
C LEU A 50 5.27 -0.16 -4.93
N LYS A 51 6.19 0.76 -4.63
CA LYS A 51 6.44 1.98 -5.40
C LYS A 51 7.92 2.17 -5.68
N GLY A 52 8.22 3.08 -6.61
CA GLY A 52 9.58 3.52 -6.90
C GLY A 52 9.65 5.03 -7.00
N GLY A 53 10.85 5.58 -6.87
CA GLY A 53 11.11 7.02 -6.92
C GLY A 53 11.05 7.70 -5.55
N ASP A 54 10.98 9.03 -5.57
CA ASP A 54 10.79 9.85 -4.39
C ASP A 54 9.29 9.91 -4.04
N LEU A 55 8.96 9.63 -2.79
CA LEU A 55 7.59 9.47 -2.30
C LEU A 55 7.26 10.48 -1.19
N ASP A 56 8.18 11.35 -0.81
CA ASP A 56 8.03 12.21 0.37
C ASP A 56 6.79 13.12 0.29
N GLU A 57 6.54 13.73 -0.87
CA GLU A 57 5.36 14.56 -1.11
C GLU A 57 4.06 13.75 -1.06
N GLU A 58 4.09 12.56 -1.67
CA GLU A 58 2.93 11.67 -1.80
C GLU A 58 2.51 11.07 -0.45
N ILE A 59 3.46 10.75 0.43
CA ILE A 59 3.16 10.23 1.77
C ILE A 59 2.90 11.34 2.79
N ALA A 60 3.20 12.61 2.49
CA ALA A 60 3.06 13.71 3.43
C ALA A 60 1.68 13.75 4.12
N PRO A 61 0.55 13.53 3.43
CA PRO A 61 -0.78 13.49 4.07
C PRO A 61 -0.97 12.31 5.04
N PHE A 62 -0.19 11.24 4.87
CA PHE A 62 -0.33 9.97 5.59
C PHE A 62 0.89 9.63 6.46
N ARG A 63 1.84 10.55 6.65
CA ARG A 63 3.15 10.30 7.25
C ARG A 63 3.10 9.63 8.62
N LYS A 64 2.04 9.87 9.41
CA LYS A 64 1.83 9.23 10.73
C LYS A 64 1.36 7.78 10.68
N LYS A 65 0.84 7.32 9.53
CA LYS A 65 0.24 5.99 9.32
C LYS A 65 1.08 5.11 8.38
N VAL A 66 2.00 5.72 7.64
CA VAL A 66 2.85 5.06 6.66
C VAL A 66 4.17 4.64 7.29
N ARG A 67 4.58 3.41 7.00
CA ARG A 67 5.94 2.90 7.20
C ARG A 67 6.52 2.57 5.83
N MET A 68 7.77 2.95 5.62
CA MET A 68 8.48 2.74 4.36
C MET A 68 9.63 1.77 4.60
N PHE A 69 9.87 0.90 3.63
CA PHE A 69 10.96 -0.06 3.64
C PHE A 69 11.67 -0.01 2.29
N GLU A 70 12.97 0.20 2.29
CA GLU A 70 13.77 0.16 1.07
C GLU A 70 13.93 -1.30 0.61
N ILE A 71 13.75 -1.55 -0.68
CA ILE A 71 13.93 -2.91 -1.22
C ILE A 71 15.42 -3.21 -1.42
N SER A 72 16.24 -2.17 -1.59
CA SER A 72 17.69 -2.27 -1.63
C SER A 72 18.31 -2.85 -0.35
N ASP A 73 17.62 -2.78 0.79
CA ASP A 73 18.03 -3.45 2.03
C ASP A 73 18.04 -4.99 1.90
N TYR A 74 17.32 -5.54 0.90
CA TYR A 74 17.16 -6.97 0.68
C TYR A 74 17.76 -7.45 -0.64
N PHE A 75 17.87 -6.56 -1.65
CA PHE A 75 18.27 -6.88 -3.01
C PHE A 75 19.30 -5.86 -3.51
N ALA A 76 20.48 -6.34 -3.90
CA ALA A 76 21.61 -5.47 -4.28
C ALA A 76 21.57 -5.01 -5.75
N GLU A 77 20.61 -5.47 -6.55
CA GLU A 77 20.55 -5.14 -7.97
C GLU A 77 20.15 -3.67 -8.19
N PRO A 78 20.75 -2.96 -9.16
CA PRO A 78 20.46 -1.54 -9.43
C PRO A 78 18.99 -1.25 -9.69
N TYR A 79 18.25 -2.24 -10.19
CA TYR A 79 16.81 -2.15 -10.39
C TYR A 79 16.03 -1.85 -9.10
N PHE A 80 16.52 -2.27 -7.93
CA PHE A 80 15.84 -2.14 -6.64
C PHE A 80 16.25 -0.90 -5.83
N GLU A 81 17.31 -0.19 -6.23
CA GLU A 81 17.85 0.97 -5.50
C GLU A 81 16.80 2.05 -5.20
N THR A 82 15.83 2.23 -6.09
CA THR A 82 14.80 3.28 -5.94
C THR A 82 13.46 2.73 -5.48
N LYS A 83 13.32 1.41 -5.30
CA LYS A 83 12.06 0.75 -5.01
C LYS A 83 11.83 0.61 -3.52
N LYS A 84 10.60 0.88 -3.11
CA LYS A 84 10.19 0.94 -1.71
C LYS A 84 8.87 0.20 -1.53
N ILE A 85 8.74 -0.48 -0.40
CA ILE A 85 7.46 -0.98 0.10
C ILE A 85 6.88 0.04 1.06
N ILE A 86 5.65 0.48 0.79
CA ILE A 86 4.84 1.31 1.65
C ILE A 86 3.86 0.39 2.38
N TYR A 87 3.89 0.40 3.70
CA TYR A 87 2.84 -0.17 4.54
C TYR A 87 2.03 0.93 5.19
N MET A 88 0.72 0.91 5.03
CA MET A 88 -0.19 1.85 5.68
C MET A 88 -1.25 1.10 6.48
N ALA A 89 -1.20 1.23 7.81
CA ALA A 89 -2.22 0.68 8.68
C ALA A 89 -3.54 1.44 8.47
N MET A 90 -4.62 0.69 8.22
CA MET A 90 -5.95 1.22 7.97
C MET A 90 -6.85 0.85 9.13
N LYS A 91 -7.51 1.91 9.65
CA LYS A 91 -8.39 1.92 10.83
C LYS A 91 -7.71 1.44 12.09
#